data_AF-A0A967MLK8-F1
#
_entry.id   AF-A0A967MLK8-F1
#
_cell.length_a   1.000
_cell.length_b   1.000
_cell.length_c   1.000
_cell.angle_alpha   90.00
_cell.angle_beta   90.00
_cell.angle_gamma   90.00
#
_symmetry.space_group_name_H-M   'P 1'
#
loop_
_entity.id
_entity.type
_entity.pdbx_description
1 polymer ?
#
loop_
_entity_poly.entity_id
_entity_poly.type
_entity_poly.pdbx_seq_one_letter_code
_entity_poly.pdbx_strand_id
1 'polypeptide(L)' 'LHTDYPDGAAFVSFASVTEPDEVMPALGIALDIAEAEGRTALDAVVTVIGSRRILLVLD' A
#
# COMPACT_ATOMS: atom_id res chain seq x y z
N LEU A 1 -12.99 -0.35 15.51
CA LEU A 1 -11.88 -0.21 14.54
C LEU A 1 -10.52 -0.55 15.14
N HIS A 2 -10.18 -0.08 16.35
CA HIS A 2 -8.83 -0.28 16.93
C HIS A 2 -8.47 -1.75 17.26
N THR A 3 -9.45 -2.65 17.43
CA THR A 3 -9.22 -4.05 17.83
C THR A 3 -8.87 -4.98 16.66
N ASP A 4 -9.32 -4.66 15.44
CA ASP A 4 -9.19 -5.56 14.28
C ASP A 4 -7.93 -5.28 13.45
N TYR A 5 -7.48 -4.02 13.43
CA TYR A 5 -6.34 -3.54 12.64
C TYR A 5 -5.31 -2.86 13.55
N PRO A 6 -4.52 -3.64 14.32
CA PRO A 6 -3.54 -3.10 15.26
C PRO A 6 -2.42 -2.30 14.59
N ASP A 7 -2.16 -2.55 13.30
CA ASP A 7 -1.11 -1.87 12.53
C ASP A 7 -1.63 -0.62 11.80
N GLY A 8 -2.87 -0.21 12.09
CA GLY A 8 -3.44 1.06 11.66
C GLY A 8 -4.36 0.96 10.44
N ALA A 9 -4.60 2.10 9.81
CA ALA A 9 -5.40 2.22 8.60
C ALA A 9 -4.78 3.26 7.66
N ALA A 10 -4.87 3.02 6.36
CA ALA A 10 -4.42 3.93 5.32
C ALA A 10 -5.53 4.14 4.28
N PHE A 11 -5.68 5.38 3.83
CA PHE A 11 -6.53 5.73 2.69
C PHE A 11 -5.64 5.86 1.46
N VAL A 12 -6.04 5.18 0.38
CA VAL A 12 -5.30 5.10 -0.87
C VAL A 12 -6.19 5.68 -1.94
N SER A 13 -5.76 6.78 -2.56
CA SER A 13 -6.48 7.36 -3.69
C SER A 13 -5.96 6.75 -4.99
N PHE A 14 -6.86 6.16 -5.75
CA PHE A 14 -6.68 5.68 -7.11
C PHE A 14 -7.30 6.62 -8.16
N ALA A 15 -7.70 7.83 -7.76
CA ALA A 15 -8.24 8.83 -8.68
C ALA A 15 -7.35 9.12 -9.90
N SER A 16 -6.02 8.95 -9.78
CA SER A 16 -5.05 9.11 -10.87
C SER A 16 -4.59 7.81 -11.52
N VAL A 17 -5.04 6.65 -11.04
CA VAL A 17 -4.67 5.33 -11.57
C VAL A 17 -5.51 5.06 -12.81
N THR A 18 -4.85 4.87 -13.93
CA THR A 18 -5.47 4.61 -15.24
C THR A 18 -5.11 3.25 -15.80
N GLU A 19 -4.01 2.66 -15.35
CA GLU A 19 -3.55 1.33 -15.76
C GLU A 19 -3.39 0.37 -14.56
N PRO A 20 -3.63 -0.93 -14.73
CA PRO A 20 -3.49 -1.92 -13.64
C PRO A 20 -2.09 -1.94 -13.00
N ASP A 21 -1.05 -1.67 -13.78
CA ASP A 21 0.34 -1.69 -13.31
C ASP A 21 0.67 -0.48 -12.40
N GLU A 22 -0.17 0.56 -12.38
CA GLU A 22 0.00 1.75 -11.54
C GLU A 22 -0.57 1.57 -10.11
N VAL A 23 -1.34 0.51 -9.87
CA VAL A 23 -1.98 0.25 -8.56
C VAL A 23 -0.94 0.06 -7.46
N MET A 24 0.10 -0.75 -7.71
CA MET A 24 1.13 -1.03 -6.69
C MET A 24 2.00 0.21 -6.40
N PRO A 25 2.45 0.99 -7.40
CA PRO A 25 3.07 2.29 -7.16
C PRO A 25 2.20 3.25 -6.34
N ALA A 26 0.92 3.42 -6.70
CA ALA A 26 0.00 4.31 -5.98
C ALA A 26 -0.20 3.87 -4.51
N LEU A 27 -0.31 2.56 -4.28
CA LEU A 27 -0.38 2.00 -2.93
C LEU A 27 0.92 2.21 -2.13
N GLY A 28 2.08 2.06 -2.77
CA GLY A 28 3.38 2.32 -2.15
C GLY A 28 3.52 3.77 -1.67
N ILE A 29 3.10 4.73 -2.50
CA ILE A 29 3.08 6.16 -2.16
C ILE A 29 2.16 6.43 -0.96
N ALA A 30 0.94 5.89 -0.97
CA ALA A 30 -0.02 6.09 0.12
C ALA A 30 0.45 5.49 1.46
N LEU A 31 1.27 4.45 1.42
CA LEU A 31 1.85 3.78 2.58
C LEU A 31 3.22 4.33 2.99
N ASP A 32 3.72 5.38 2.33
CA ASP A 32 5.05 5.97 2.53
C ASP A 32 6.18 4.91 2.43
N ILE A 33 6.03 3.99 1.47
CA ILE A 33 7.01 2.92 1.22
C ILE A 33 8.06 3.46 0.26
N ALA A 34 9.30 3.54 0.74
CA ALA A 34 10.43 3.91 -0.10
C ALA A 34 10.63 2.87 -1.22
N GLU A 35 10.79 3.35 -2.46
CA GLU A 35 11.26 2.51 -3.55
C GLU A 35 12.67 2.02 -3.23
N ALA A 36 12.82 0.70 -3.09
CA ALA A 36 14.12 0.08 -2.93
C ALA A 36 14.66 -0.26 -4.32
N GLU A 37 15.85 0.25 -4.65
CA GLU A 37 16.52 -0.06 -5.92
C GLU A 37 16.57 -1.58 -6.15
N GLY A 38 16.08 -2.01 -7.31
CA GLY A 38 16.05 -3.42 -7.71
C GLY A 38 14.87 -4.24 -7.20
N ARG A 39 13.85 -3.63 -6.57
CA ARG A 39 12.60 -4.33 -6.21
C ARG A 39 11.40 -3.73 -6.93
N THR A 40 10.42 -4.56 -7.23
CA THR A 40 9.14 -4.07 -7.76
C THR A 40 8.34 -3.38 -6.65
N ALA A 41 7.45 -2.45 -7.02
CA ALA A 41 6.53 -1.83 -6.06
C ALA A 41 5.70 -2.88 -5.30
N LEU A 42 5.32 -3.98 -5.99
CA LEU A 42 4.63 -5.11 -5.39
C LEU A 42 5.45 -5.76 -4.27
N ASP A 43 6.73 -6.07 -4.53
CA ASP A 43 7.61 -6.70 -3.53
C ASP A 43 7.80 -5.81 -2.30
N ALA A 44 7.93 -4.50 -2.52
CA ALA A 44 8.06 -3.51 -1.45
C ALA A 44 6.80 -3.47 -0.58
N VAL A 45 5.61 -3.39 -1.21
CA VAL A 45 4.32 -3.43 -0.52
C VAL A 45 4.16 -4.72 0.27
N VAL A 46 4.37 -5.89 -0.35
CA VAL A 46 4.25 -7.20 0.31
C VAL A 46 5.20 -7.30 1.51
N THR A 47 6.42 -6.78 1.40
CA THR A 47 7.38 -6.77 2.51
C THR A 47 6.88 -5.94 3.69
N VAL A 48 6.23 -4.80 3.43
CA VAL A 48 5.79 -3.87 4.48
C VAL A 48 4.49 -4.34 5.13
N ILE A 49 3.50 -4.77 4.34
CA ILE A 49 2.16 -5.11 4.86
C ILE A 49 1.96 -6.61 5.09
N GLY A 50 2.79 -7.47 4.53
CA GLY A 50 2.57 -8.93 4.52
C GLY A 50 2.51 -9.58 5.90
N SER A 51 3.13 -8.97 6.92
CA SER A 51 3.06 -9.44 8.30
C SER A 51 2.18 -8.55 9.22
N ARG A 52 1.51 -7.54 8.66
CA ARG A 52 0.75 -6.53 9.40
C ARG A 52 -0.75 -6.70 9.16
N ARG A 53 -1.55 -6.44 10.19
CA ARG A 53 -3.00 -6.26 10.09
C ARG A 53 -3.33 -4.77 10.01
N ILE A 54 -3.33 -4.27 8.79
CA ILE A 54 -3.67 -2.90 8.42
C ILE A 54 -4.98 -2.86 7.63
N LEU A 55 -5.79 -1.82 7.82
CA LEU A 55 -6.96 -1.55 6.98
C LEU A 55 -6.57 -0.66 5.81
N LEU A 56 -6.80 -1.11 4.58
CA LEU A 56 -6.65 -0.28 3.38
C LEU A 56 -8.05 0.15 2.90
N VAL A 57 -8.25 1.45 2.76
CA VAL A 57 -9.47 2.02 2.18
C VAL A 57 -9.10 2.61 0.83
N LEU A 58 -9.80 2.17 -0.22
CA LEU A 58 -9.58 2.57 -1.61
C LEU A 58 -10.77 3.41 -2.08
N ASP A 59 -10.53 4.47 -2.86
CA ASP A 59 -11.57 5.28 -3.51
C ASP A 59 -11.94 4.82 -4.93
#